data_AF-A0A075FQX4-F1
#
_entry.id   AF-A0A075FQX4-F1
#
_cell.length_a   1.000
_cell.length_b   1.000
_cell.length_c   1.000
_cell.angle_alpha   90.00
_cell.angle_beta   90.00
_cell.angle_gamma   90.00
#
_symmetry.space_group_name_H-M   'P 1'
#
loop_
_entity.id
_entity.type
_entity.pdbx_description
1 polymer ?
#
loop_
_entity_poly.entity_id
_entity_poly.type
_entity_poly.pdbx_seq_one_letter_code
_entity_poly.pdbx_strand_id
1 'polypeptide(L)' 'MKNVPDTVIACVGGGSNAIGTFYPMIDNGVEMIGVEAAGKGLKTGMHSATLNAGKKACYMV' A
#
# COMPACT_ATOMS: atom_id res chain seq x y z
N MET A 1 24.75 -11.99 8.72
CA MET A 1 24.02 -10.73 8.43
C MET A 1 22.76 -11.10 7.66
N LYS A 2 21.58 -10.65 8.11
CA LYS A 2 20.34 -10.80 7.33
C LYS A 2 20.49 -9.90 6.10
N ASN A 3 20.54 -10.49 4.90
CA ASN A 3 20.53 -9.71 3.65
C ASN A 3 19.09 -9.29 3.39
N VAL A 4 18.71 -8.12 3.88
CA VAL A 4 17.39 -7.52 3.65
C VAL A 4 17.54 -6.35 2.67
N PRO A 5 16.54 -6.10 1.81
CA PRO A 5 16.57 -4.96 0.91
C PRO A 5 16.48 -3.65 1.70
N ASP A 6 16.95 -2.56 1.10
CA ASP A 6 16.75 -1.21 1.67
C ASP A 6 15.27 -0.77 1.60
N THR A 7 14.59 -1.13 0.51
CA THR A 7 13.19 -0.79 0.25
C THR A 7 12.43 -1.96 -0.36
N VAL A 8 11.17 -2.14 0.04
CA VAL A 8 10.20 -3.05 -0.60
C VAL A 8 8.99 -2.27 -1.11
N ILE A 9 8.52 -2.65 -2.30
CA ILE A 9 7.42 -1.96 -2.98
C ILE A 9 6.37 -2.99 -3.37
N ALA A 10 5.10 -2.73 -3.04
CA ALA A 10 3.99 -3.62 -3.37
C ALA A 10 2.71 -2.83 -3.68
N CYS A 11 1.87 -3.36 -4.58
CA CYS A 11 0.59 -2.73 -4.90
C CYS A 11 -0.46 -2.92 -3.78
N VAL A 12 -1.30 -1.90 -3.59
CA VAL A 12 -2.34 -1.85 -2.55
C VAL A 12 -3.71 -1.66 -3.22
N GLY A 13 -4.37 -2.79 -3.47
CA GLY A 13 -5.83 -2.84 -3.68
C GLY A 13 -6.51 -3.20 -2.37
N GLY A 14 -6.83 -4.48 -2.17
CA GLY A 14 -7.22 -5.00 -0.85
C GLY A 14 -6.07 -5.14 0.15
N GLY A 15 -4.81 -5.06 -0.31
CA GLY A 15 -3.61 -5.00 0.54
C GLY A 15 -3.00 -6.34 0.95
N SER A 16 -3.58 -7.50 0.59
CA SER A 16 -3.09 -8.83 1.02
C SER A 16 -1.65 -9.14 0.55
N ASN A 17 -1.32 -8.82 -0.69
CA ASN A 17 0.04 -8.94 -1.22
C ASN A 17 1.01 -8.05 -0.44
N ALA A 18 0.66 -6.76 -0.28
CA ALA A 18 1.52 -5.79 0.38
C ALA A 18 1.80 -6.16 1.83
N ILE A 19 0.77 -6.51 2.62
CA ILE A 19 0.98 -6.90 4.02
C ILE A 19 1.78 -8.20 4.15
N GLY A 20 1.60 -9.15 3.24
CA GLY A 20 2.40 -10.38 3.21
C GLY A 20 3.88 -10.10 2.95
N THR A 21 4.20 -9.12 2.10
CA THR A 21 5.57 -8.68 1.83
C THR A 21 6.15 -7.83 2.95
N PHE A 22 5.35 -6.96 3.57
CA PHE A 22 5.79 -5.98 4.56
C PHE A 22 5.98 -6.58 5.96
N TYR A 23 5.11 -7.51 6.36
CA TYR A 23 5.13 -8.07 7.73
C TYR A 23 6.50 -8.61 8.17
N PRO A 24 7.25 -9.38 7.35
CA PRO A 24 8.57 -9.88 7.73
C PRO A 24 9.65 -8.78 7.85
N MET A 25 9.37 -7.56 7.40
CA MET A 25 10.32 -6.45 7.29
C MET A 25 10.10 -5.35 8.33
N ILE A 26 9.01 -5.40 9.11
CA ILE A 26 8.60 -4.35 10.07
C ILE A 26 9.72 -4.02 11.08
N ASP A 27 10.44 -5.02 11.57
CA ASP A 27 11.50 -4.85 12.57
C ASP A 27 12.90 -4.69 11.94
N ASN A 28 12.99 -4.67 10.61
CA ASN A 28 14.25 -4.70 9.88
C ASN A 28 14.72 -3.32 9.42
N GLY A 29 13.98 -2.24 9.72
CA GLY A 29 14.32 -0.88 9.30
C GLY A 29 14.23 -0.66 7.78
N VAL A 30 13.56 -1.57 7.07
CA VAL A 30 13.35 -1.53 5.62
C VAL A 30 12.25 -0.53 5.30
N GLU A 31 12.46 0.30 4.28
CA GLU A 31 11.42 1.20 3.79
C GLU A 31 10.32 0.41 3.06
N MET A 32 9.05 0.69 3.36
CA MET A 32 7.91 -0.04 2.79
C MET A 32 7.00 0.92 2.03
N ILE A 33 6.89 0.74 0.72
CA ILE A 33 6.11 1.61 -0.17
C ILE A 33 4.91 0.84 -0.74
N GLY A 34 3.72 1.28 -0.33
CA GLY A 34 2.44 0.81 -0.89
C GLY A 34 2.00 1.66 -2.08
N VAL A 35 1.68 1.04 -3.22
CA VAL A 35 1.26 1.75 -4.44
C VAL A 35 -0.22 1.52 -4.72
N GLU A 36 -1.02 2.58 -4.67
CA GLU A 36 -2.44 2.52 -5.04
C GLU A 36 -2.70 2.92 -6.50
N ALA A 37 -3.82 2.48 -7.08
CA ALA A 37 -4.17 2.79 -8.46
C ALA A 37 -4.70 4.22 -8.60
N ALA A 38 -3.90 5.10 -9.23
CA ALA A 38 -4.27 6.49 -9.50
C ALA A 38 -5.29 6.67 -10.65
N GLY A 39 -5.60 5.61 -11.40
CA GLY A 39 -6.56 5.65 -12.51
C GLY A 39 -6.25 6.76 -13.53
N LYS A 40 -7.21 7.63 -13.83
CA LYS A 40 -7.02 8.81 -14.71
C LYS A 40 -6.44 10.02 -13.97
N GLY A 41 -6.00 9.86 -12.73
CA GLY A 41 -5.41 10.88 -11.87
C GLY A 41 -6.32 11.22 -10.69
N LEU A 42 -5.71 11.49 -9.53
CA LEU A 42 -6.42 11.75 -8.27
C LEU A 42 -7.45 12.88 -8.38
N LYS A 43 -7.11 13.96 -9.08
CA LYS A 43 -7.99 15.13 -9.25
C LYS A 43 -9.25 14.84 -10.06
N THR A 44 -9.28 13.74 -10.82
CA THR A 44 -10.43 13.38 -11.66
C THR A 44 -11.52 12.63 -10.91
N GLY A 45 -11.21 12.13 -9.69
CA GLY A 45 -12.08 11.20 -8.96
C GLY A 45 -12.18 9.80 -9.59
N MET A 46 -11.59 9.57 -10.77
CA MET A 46 -11.58 8.26 -11.44
C MET A 46 -10.31 7.48 -11.06
N HIS A 47 -10.25 7.03 -9.81
CA HIS A 47 -9.12 6.27 -9.23
C HIS A 47 -9.60 5.27 -8.16
N SER A 48 -8.71 4.38 -7.71
CA SER A 48 -8.94 3.46 -6.58
C SER A 48 -7.95 3.67 -5.43
N ALA A 49 -7.35 4.86 -5.34
CA ALA A 49 -6.46 5.26 -4.25
C ALA A 49 -7.22 5.70 -2.97
N THR A 50 -7.76 4.72 -2.25
CA THR A 50 -8.64 4.94 -1.09
C THR A 50 -7.89 5.43 0.14
N LEU A 51 -6.61 5.09 0.31
CA LEU A 51 -5.77 5.62 1.40
C LEU A 51 -5.36 7.06 1.13
N ASN A 52 -5.04 7.42 -0.12
CA ASN A 52 -4.60 8.77 -0.47
C ASN A 52 -5.75 9.79 -0.61
N ALA A 53 -6.91 9.37 -1.15
CA ALA A 53 -8.00 10.29 -1.47
C ALA A 53 -9.36 9.91 -0.84
N GLY A 54 -9.42 8.79 -0.11
CA GLY A 54 -10.60 8.38 0.62
C GLY A 54 -10.64 8.94 2.05
N LYS A 55 -11.56 8.39 2.85
CA LYS A 55 -11.74 8.71 4.26
C LYS A 55 -12.04 7.44 5.04
N LYS A 56 -11.67 7.41 6.32
CA LYS A 56 -12.03 6.31 7.22
C LYS A 56 -13.55 6.17 7.28
N ALA A 57 -14.04 4.96 7.03
CA ALA A 57 -15.45 4.61 7.09
C ALA A 57 -15.60 3.12 7.38
N CYS A 58 -16.78 2.72 7.89
CA CYS A 58 -17.20 1.33 7.94
C CYS A 58 -18.23 1.12 6.83
N TYR A 59 -18.04 0.11 6.00
CA TYR A 59 -18.99 -0.27 4.97
C TYR A 59 -19.69 -1.55 5.40
N MET A 60 -21.02 -1.50 5.52
CA MET A 60 -21.85 -2.68 5.74
C MET A 60 -22.28 -3.20 4.38
N VAL A 61 -22.14 -4.51 4.17
CA VAL A 61 -22.63 -5.21 2.98
C VAL A 61 -24.13 -5.50 3.08
#